data_AF-A0AA88DJH3-F1
#
_entry.id   AF-A0AA88DJH3-F1
#
_cell.length_a   1.000
_cell.length_b   1.000
_cell.length_c   1.000
_cell.angle_alpha   90.00
_cell.angle_beta   90.00
_cell.angle_gamma   90.00
#
_symmetry.space_group_name_H-M   'P 1'
#
loop_
_entity.id
_entity.type
_entity.pdbx_description
1 polymer ?
#
loop_
_entity_poly.entity_id
_entity_poly.type
_entity_poly.pdbx_seq_one_letter_code
_entity_poly.pdbx_strand_id
1 'polypeptide(L)'
;MATAVGGSQWSLIAAISRKKNNSTQLLSTGFSQTPILSRNPRFKLCSSPLPFHGAGHIRKKTDIHVVTPDISSPSITPELLDAWNDDYNGVVINPESLPISANAFASSLRASLSNWKLKGKKGVWLKILQEQADLVPIAIQEGFDYHHAESGYVMLTYWIPDDLCMLPGSPSHQIGIGAFVFNYKKEVLVVKEKCPCSCSGVWKFPTGYINKSEDIFSGAVREVKEETGVSNVYLLAYHNHHQ
;
A
#
# COMPACT_ATOMS: atom_id res chain seq x y z
N MET A 1 -7.42 -9.24 -32.73
CA MET A 1 -7.52 -8.51 -34.01
C MET A 1 -8.99 -8.39 -34.37
N ALA A 2 -9.55 -7.19 -34.26
CA ALA A 2 -10.87 -6.86 -34.77
C ALA A 2 -10.70 -5.67 -35.72
N THR A 3 -11.09 -5.89 -36.98
CA THR A 3 -11.04 -4.90 -38.05
C THR A 3 -12.19 -3.92 -37.86
N ALA A 4 -11.90 -2.62 -37.79
CA ALA A 4 -12.91 -1.57 -37.80
C ALA A 4 -12.78 -0.75 -39.09
N VAL A 5 -13.77 -0.89 -39.98
CA VAL A 5 -14.00 0.02 -41.11
C VAL A 5 -14.84 1.17 -40.59
N GLY A 6 -14.39 2.40 -40.88
CA GLY A 6 -15.09 3.62 -40.54
C GLY A 6 -16.48 3.70 -41.18
N GLY A 7 -17.45 4.13 -40.39
CA GLY A 7 -18.80 4.41 -40.83
C GLY A 7 -19.58 4.97 -39.65
N SER A 8 -19.87 6.27 -39.72
CA SER A 8 -20.71 7.00 -38.78
C SER A 8 -22.13 6.44 -38.80
N GLN A 9 -22.36 5.38 -38.04
CA GLN A 9 -23.68 4.84 -37.77
C GLN A 9 -23.64 4.15 -36.41
N TRP A 10 -24.37 4.70 -35.46
CA TRP A 10 -24.58 4.07 -34.17
C TRP A 10 -25.22 2.71 -34.40
N SER A 11 -24.49 1.62 -34.16
CA SER A 11 -25.13 0.34 -33.91
C SER A 11 -26.04 0.53 -32.70
N LEU A 12 -27.33 0.25 -32.85
CA LEU A 12 -28.39 0.44 -31.85
C LEU A 12 -27.98 -0.12 -30.48
N ILE A 13 -27.46 0.75 -29.62
CA ILE A 13 -27.38 0.57 -28.16
C ILE A 13 -28.61 1.31 -27.62
N ALA A 14 -29.45 0.60 -26.88
CA ALA A 14 -30.80 1.05 -26.55
C ALA A 14 -30.81 2.41 -25.83
N ALA A 15 -31.55 3.36 -26.39
CA ALA A 15 -31.82 4.67 -25.80
C ALA A 15 -33.13 4.62 -25.01
N ILE A 16 -33.10 5.05 -23.75
CA ILE A 16 -34.32 5.20 -22.93
C ILE A 16 -34.67 6.69 -22.86
N SER A 17 -35.82 7.06 -23.43
CA SER A 17 -36.40 8.40 -23.32
C SER A 17 -37.19 8.53 -22.02
N ARG A 18 -36.83 9.50 -21.17
CA ARG A 18 -37.52 9.76 -19.90
C ARG A 18 -38.85 10.48 -20.17
N LYS A 19 -39.97 9.76 -20.15
CA LYS A 19 -41.31 10.39 -20.03
C LYS A 19 -41.48 10.94 -18.61
N LYS A 20 -41.90 12.20 -18.53
CA LYS A 20 -42.16 12.92 -17.27
C LYS A 20 -43.47 12.41 -16.67
N ASN A 21 -43.41 11.46 -15.74
CA ASN A 21 -44.56 11.06 -14.92
C ASN A 21 -44.31 11.45 -13.46
N ASN A 22 -45.16 12.34 -12.96
CA ASN A 22 -45.27 12.68 -11.56
C ASN A 22 -45.99 11.54 -10.83
N SER A 23 -45.28 10.80 -9.96
CA SER A 23 -45.91 10.14 -8.82
C SER A 23 -44.88 9.82 -7.75
N THR A 24 -45.03 10.48 -6.61
CA THR A 24 -44.51 10.09 -5.30
C THR A 24 -45.05 8.72 -4.90
N GLN A 25 -44.19 7.73 -4.63
CA GLN A 25 -44.42 6.73 -3.59
C GLN A 25 -43.10 6.15 -3.07
N LEU A 26 -43.07 6.03 -1.74
CA LEU A 26 -42.05 5.43 -0.89
C LEU A 26 -41.73 3.99 -1.29
N LEU A 27 -40.52 3.53 -0.97
CA LEU A 27 -40.30 2.23 -0.32
C LEU A 27 -39.03 2.31 0.54
N SER A 28 -39.24 2.34 1.85
CA SER A 28 -38.23 2.12 2.88
C SER A 28 -38.05 0.61 3.08
N THR A 29 -36.82 0.12 3.03
CA THR A 29 -36.46 -1.18 3.61
C THR A 29 -35.10 -1.06 4.27
N GLY A 30 -35.09 -1.17 5.60
CA GLY A 30 -33.87 -1.19 6.41
C GLY A 30 -33.11 -2.49 6.25
N PHE A 31 -31.79 -2.41 6.38
CA PHE A 31 -30.91 -3.57 6.45
C PHE A 31 -30.54 -3.86 7.92
N SER A 32 -30.75 -5.11 8.29
CA SER A 32 -30.49 -5.71 9.59
C SER A 32 -28.99 -5.82 9.86
N GLN A 33 -28.55 -5.38 11.05
CA GLN A 33 -27.18 -5.55 11.55
C GLN A 33 -27.04 -6.93 12.22
N THR A 34 -26.02 -7.70 11.85
CA THR A 34 -25.58 -8.88 12.61
C THR A 34 -24.25 -8.58 13.32
N PRO A 35 -24.09 -8.94 14.62
CA PRO A 35 -22.88 -8.63 15.35
C PRO A 35 -21.78 -9.68 15.12
N ILE A 36 -20.54 -9.18 14.95
CA ILE A 36 -19.31 -9.97 14.81
C ILE A 36 -18.84 -10.40 16.21
N LEU A 37 -18.73 -11.72 16.42
CA LEU A 37 -18.22 -12.32 17.65
C LEU A 37 -16.68 -12.30 17.64
N SER A 38 -16.06 -11.54 18.54
CA SER A 38 -14.60 -11.51 18.72
C SER A 38 -14.12 -12.83 19.35
N ARG A 39 -13.06 -13.43 18.79
CA ARG A 39 -12.42 -14.63 19.34
C ARG A 39 -10.92 -14.38 19.54
N ASN A 40 -10.54 -14.11 20.79
CA ASN A 40 -9.14 -14.03 21.24
C ASN A 40 -8.51 -15.44 21.34
N PRO A 41 -7.30 -15.68 20.83
CA PRO A 41 -6.46 -16.77 21.29
C PRO A 41 -5.43 -16.27 22.32
N ARG A 42 -5.54 -16.77 23.56
CA ARG A 42 -4.49 -16.69 24.58
C ARG A 42 -3.39 -17.70 24.23
N PHE A 43 -2.18 -17.25 23.98
CA PHE A 43 -0.99 -18.10 23.97
C PHE A 43 -0.44 -18.24 25.40
N LYS A 44 -0.41 -19.46 25.92
CA LYS A 44 0.22 -19.83 27.20
C LYS A 44 1.72 -20.02 26.98
N LEU A 45 2.56 -19.24 27.67
CA LEU A 45 3.98 -19.57 27.86
C LEU A 45 4.11 -20.69 28.91
N CYS A 46 4.81 -21.77 28.58
CA CYS A 46 5.32 -22.74 29.54
C CYS A 46 6.78 -22.39 29.85
N SER A 47 7.05 -21.94 31.07
CA SER A 47 8.40 -21.82 31.64
C SER A 47 8.61 -22.96 32.63
N SER A 48 9.57 -23.85 32.37
CA SER A 48 10.07 -24.82 33.34
C SER A 48 11.13 -24.18 34.25
N PRO A 49 11.09 -24.38 35.57
CA PRO A 49 12.16 -23.95 36.47
C PRO A 49 13.19 -25.07 36.71
N LEU A 50 14.46 -24.71 36.79
CA LEU A 50 15.53 -25.55 37.36
C LEU A 50 15.90 -25.04 38.76
N PRO A 51 16.17 -25.94 39.73
CA PRO A 51 16.44 -25.56 41.10
C PRO A 51 17.91 -25.18 41.34
N PHE A 52 18.05 -24.42 42.42
CA PHE A 52 19.24 -23.73 42.92
C PHE A 52 20.06 -24.58 43.91
N HIS A 53 21.32 -24.15 44.11
CA HIS A 53 22.23 -24.30 45.27
C HIS A 53 23.11 -25.55 45.43
N GLY A 54 24.42 -25.30 45.58
CA GLY A 54 25.29 -26.15 46.42
C GLY A 54 26.80 -26.02 46.24
N ALA A 55 27.44 -25.24 47.13
CA ALA A 55 28.81 -25.37 47.66
C ALA A 55 30.04 -24.93 46.83
N GLY A 56 30.83 -24.05 47.46
CA GLY A 56 32.09 -23.52 46.93
C GLY A 56 33.34 -24.31 47.31
N HIS A 57 34.46 -23.90 46.74
CA HIS A 57 35.79 -24.17 47.28
C HIS A 57 36.78 -23.09 46.82
N ILE A 58 37.42 -22.44 47.80
CA ILE A 58 38.58 -21.55 47.61
C ILE A 58 39.77 -22.42 47.16
N ARG A 59 40.46 -22.03 46.08
CA ARG A 59 41.81 -22.52 45.77
C ARG A 59 42.70 -21.42 45.17
N LYS A 60 43.95 -21.49 45.63
CA LYS A 60 45.06 -20.52 45.60
C LYS A 60 45.41 -19.92 44.24
N LYS A 61 45.83 -18.65 44.34
CA LYS A 61 46.55 -17.79 43.39
C LYS A 61 47.82 -18.46 42.83
N THR A 62 47.94 -18.45 41.51
CA THR A 62 49.21 -18.53 40.78
C THR A 62 49.17 -17.50 39.66
N ASP A 63 50.06 -16.52 39.72
CA ASP A 63 50.23 -15.46 38.72
C ASP A 63 50.70 -16.07 37.39
N ILE A 64 49.81 -16.07 36.39
CA ILE A 64 50.17 -16.35 35.00
C ILE A 64 50.28 -14.99 34.31
N HIS A 65 51.51 -14.61 33.96
CA HIS A 65 51.78 -13.39 33.22
C HIS A 65 51.35 -13.60 31.75
N VAL A 66 50.07 -13.34 31.47
CA VAL A 66 49.54 -13.36 30.09
C VAL A 66 50.01 -12.08 29.42
N VAL A 67 51.01 -12.19 28.56
CA VAL A 67 51.37 -11.13 27.61
C VAL A 67 50.20 -11.02 26.63
N THR A 68 49.35 -10.03 26.81
CA THR A 68 48.33 -9.66 25.83
C THR A 68 49.04 -9.20 24.55
N PRO A 69 48.80 -9.84 23.39
CA PRO A 69 49.09 -9.17 22.13
C PRO A 69 48.05 -8.05 22.01
N ASP A 70 48.54 -6.84 21.76
CA ASP A 70 47.72 -5.67 21.46
C ASP A 70 47.09 -5.87 20.09
N ILE A 71 46.03 -6.66 20.04
CA ILE A 71 45.18 -6.80 18.86
C ILE A 71 44.18 -5.67 18.97
N SER A 72 44.56 -4.51 18.46
CA SER A 72 43.60 -3.50 18.03
C SER A 72 42.63 -4.20 17.09
N SER A 73 41.46 -4.58 17.60
CA SER A 73 40.36 -5.07 16.78
C SER A 73 40.12 -4.02 15.71
N PRO A 74 40.08 -4.36 14.41
CA PRO A 74 39.73 -3.36 13.42
C PRO A 74 38.34 -2.86 13.81
N SER A 75 38.25 -1.59 14.21
CA SER A 75 36.99 -0.90 14.37
C SER A 75 36.42 -0.78 12.96
N ILE A 76 35.75 -1.81 12.49
CA ILE A 76 34.90 -1.73 11.31
C ILE A 76 33.77 -0.80 11.75
N THR A 77 33.96 0.50 11.56
CA THR A 77 32.87 1.46 11.66
C THR A 77 31.87 1.01 10.62
N PRO A 78 30.66 0.58 11.02
CA PRO A 78 29.66 0.14 10.05
C PRO A 78 29.41 1.29 9.07
N GLU A 79 29.53 0.98 7.78
CA GLU A 79 29.31 1.94 6.72
C GLU A 79 27.84 2.39 6.75
N LEU A 80 27.62 3.71 6.70
CA LEU A 80 26.27 4.25 6.68
C LEU A 80 25.65 4.05 5.30
N LEU A 81 24.34 3.79 5.27
CA LEU A 81 23.60 3.66 4.01
C LEU A 81 23.54 5.01 3.28
N ASP A 82 23.73 4.96 1.97
CA ASP A 82 23.50 6.11 1.10
C ASP A 82 22.01 6.49 1.09
N ALA A 83 21.74 7.78 1.23
CA ALA A 83 20.39 8.30 1.42
C ALA A 83 20.33 9.82 1.19
N TRP A 84 19.15 10.33 0.85
CA TRP A 84 18.86 11.77 0.78
C TRP A 84 17.75 12.16 1.76
N ASN A 85 17.65 13.45 2.05
CA ASN A 85 16.60 13.99 2.92
C ASN A 85 15.35 14.32 2.11
N ASP A 86 14.17 14.14 2.71
CA ASP A 86 12.93 14.74 2.24
C ASP A 86 12.67 16.11 2.91
N ASP A 87 11.60 16.79 2.49
CA ASP A 87 11.22 18.11 2.99
C ASP A 87 10.66 18.12 4.43
N TYR A 88 10.43 16.94 5.02
CA TYR A 88 9.74 16.75 6.30
C TYR A 88 10.65 16.19 7.39
N ASN A 89 11.97 16.39 7.25
CA ASN A 89 13.02 15.81 8.11
C ASN A 89 13.07 14.28 8.11
N GLY A 90 12.52 13.66 7.07
CA GLY A 90 12.70 12.25 6.79
C GLY A 90 13.95 11.98 5.96
N VAL A 91 14.17 10.68 5.73
CA VAL A 91 15.30 10.13 5.00
C VAL A 91 14.78 9.10 4.01
N VAL A 92 15.27 9.14 2.78
CA VAL A 92 14.97 8.13 1.75
C VAL A 92 16.25 7.41 1.41
N ILE A 93 16.28 6.11 1.67
CA ILE A 93 17.43 5.24 1.42
C ILE A 93 17.54 4.95 -0.07
N ASN A 94 18.75 5.05 -0.62
CA ASN A 94 19.01 4.73 -2.01
C ASN A 94 18.89 3.20 -2.25
N PRO A 95 17.94 2.73 -3.08
CA PRO A 95 17.74 1.30 -3.33
C PRO A 95 18.88 0.67 -4.15
N GLU A 96 19.61 1.45 -4.95
CA GLU A 96 20.65 0.94 -5.85
C GLU A 96 21.98 0.65 -5.13
N SER A 97 22.11 1.10 -3.89
CA SER A 97 23.34 1.01 -3.08
C SER A 97 23.16 0.15 -1.83
N LEU A 98 22.11 -0.67 -1.77
CA LEU A 98 21.88 -1.54 -0.61
C LEU A 98 22.93 -2.67 -0.55
N PRO A 99 23.54 -2.92 0.62
CA PRO A 99 24.39 -4.08 0.79
C PRO A 99 23.65 -5.39 0.48
N ILE A 100 24.23 -6.22 -0.37
CA ILE A 100 23.63 -7.49 -0.82
C ILE A 100 23.69 -8.55 0.29
N SER A 101 24.70 -8.49 1.16
CA SER A 101 24.83 -9.42 2.29
C SER A 101 23.89 -9.03 3.42
N ALA A 102 23.08 -9.99 3.89
CA ALA A 102 22.17 -9.83 5.02
C ALA A 102 22.81 -9.18 6.26
N ASN A 103 23.99 -9.65 6.67
CA ASN A 103 24.69 -9.15 7.85
C ASN A 103 25.22 -7.72 7.64
N ALA A 104 25.72 -7.43 6.44
CA ALA A 104 26.19 -6.10 6.08
C ALA A 104 25.03 -5.11 6.04
N PHE A 105 23.89 -5.51 5.46
CA PHE A 105 22.68 -4.70 5.41
C PHE A 105 22.15 -4.41 6.82
N ALA A 106 21.95 -5.42 7.67
CA ALA A 106 21.49 -5.24 9.03
C ALA A 106 22.39 -4.30 9.86
N SER A 107 23.71 -4.50 9.75
CA SER A 107 24.70 -3.68 10.48
C SER A 107 24.69 -2.23 10.01
N SER A 108 24.65 -2.00 8.69
CA SER A 108 24.62 -0.67 8.08
C SER A 108 23.29 0.03 8.38
N LEU A 109 22.17 -0.69 8.34
CA LEU A 109 20.84 -0.17 8.65
C LEU A 109 20.76 0.30 10.11
N ARG A 110 21.22 -0.52 11.07
CA ARG A 110 21.23 -0.16 12.49
C ARG A 110 22.13 1.04 12.80
N ALA A 111 23.31 1.09 12.19
CA ALA A 111 24.22 2.22 12.29
C ALA A 111 23.60 3.51 11.73
N SER A 112 22.93 3.39 10.57
CA SER A 112 22.26 4.50 9.90
C SER A 112 21.08 5.04 10.71
N LEU A 113 20.20 4.17 11.22
CA LEU A 113 19.10 4.53 12.11
C LEU A 113 19.60 5.27 13.35
N SER A 114 20.67 4.78 13.97
CA SER A 114 21.28 5.42 15.15
C SER A 114 21.82 6.82 14.83
N ASN A 115 22.53 6.96 13.71
CA ASN A 115 23.04 8.24 13.23
C ASN A 115 21.91 9.22 12.88
N TRP A 116 20.84 8.76 12.22
CA TRP A 116 19.68 9.59 11.88
C TRP A 116 18.89 10.01 13.12
N LYS A 117 18.78 9.16 14.14
CA LYS A 117 18.21 9.50 15.45
C LYS A 117 18.99 10.64 16.12
N LEU A 118 20.33 10.57 16.13
CA LEU A 118 21.18 11.64 16.66
C LEU A 118 21.03 12.96 15.87
N LYS A 119 20.78 12.88 14.56
CA LYS A 119 20.54 14.04 13.69
C LYS A 119 19.10 14.58 13.76
N GLY A 120 18.24 14.03 14.63
CA GLY A 120 16.86 14.47 14.78
C GLY A 120 15.97 14.19 13.56
N LYS A 121 16.31 13.16 12.77
CA LYS A 121 15.48 12.70 11.65
C LYS A 121 14.25 11.96 12.15
N LYS A 122 13.21 11.94 11.31
CA LYS A 122 11.89 11.40 11.66
C LYS A 122 11.55 10.12 10.90
N GLY A 123 10.93 10.25 9.73
CA GLY A 123 10.53 9.13 8.90
C GLY A 123 11.68 8.60 8.05
N VAL A 124 11.81 7.28 7.94
CA VAL A 124 12.77 6.63 7.05
C VAL A 124 12.00 5.81 6.03
N TRP A 125 12.30 6.01 4.76
CA TRP A 125 11.71 5.32 3.62
C TRP A 125 12.73 4.36 3.02
N LEU A 126 12.34 3.10 2.90
CA LEU A 126 13.17 2.03 2.37
C LEU A 126 12.45 1.35 1.22
N LYS A 127 12.89 1.64 0.01
CA LYS A 127 12.46 0.93 -1.19
C LYS A 127 13.34 -0.32 -1.36
N ILE A 128 12.73 -1.50 -1.39
CA ILE A 128 13.41 -2.77 -1.69
C ILE A 128 12.91 -3.27 -3.03
N LEU A 129 13.81 -3.39 -4.00
CA LEU A 129 13.49 -3.90 -5.33
C LEU A 129 13.19 -5.41 -5.27
N GLN A 130 12.47 -5.92 -6.26
CA GLN A 130 12.08 -7.33 -6.32
C GLN A 130 13.29 -8.28 -6.27
N GLU A 131 14.40 -7.89 -6.88
CA GLU A 131 15.66 -8.64 -6.89
C GLU A 131 16.36 -8.65 -5.52
N GLN A 132 15.95 -7.77 -4.62
CA GLN A 132 16.50 -7.58 -3.27
C GLN A 132 15.52 -8.08 -2.19
N ALA A 133 14.50 -8.87 -2.56
CA ALA A 133 13.42 -9.27 -1.66
C ALA A 133 13.89 -9.98 -0.38
N ASP A 134 15.07 -10.62 -0.42
CA ASP A 134 15.69 -11.25 0.75
C ASP A 134 16.05 -10.27 1.87
N LEU A 135 16.13 -8.95 1.58
CA LEU A 135 16.38 -7.91 2.57
C LEU A 135 15.12 -7.50 3.35
N VAL A 136 13.93 -7.81 2.85
CA VAL A 136 12.64 -7.47 3.49
C VAL A 136 12.55 -8.02 4.92
N PRO A 137 12.72 -9.33 5.18
CA PRO A 137 12.60 -9.85 6.55
C PRO A 137 13.60 -9.21 7.53
N ILE A 138 14.77 -8.81 7.03
CA ILE A 138 15.81 -8.16 7.83
C ILE A 138 15.36 -6.75 8.22
N ALA A 139 14.84 -5.98 7.27
CA ALA A 139 14.32 -4.65 7.53
C ALA A 139 13.15 -4.67 8.54
N ILE A 140 12.23 -5.62 8.39
CA ILE A 140 11.12 -5.82 9.35
C ILE A 140 11.66 -6.15 10.75
N GLN A 141 12.70 -6.99 10.85
CA GLN A 141 13.31 -7.33 12.13
C GLN A 141 13.99 -6.12 12.81
N GLU A 142 14.50 -5.15 12.04
CA GLU A 142 14.99 -3.87 12.56
C GLU A 142 13.86 -2.85 12.82
N GLY A 143 12.60 -3.27 12.68
CA GLY A 143 11.41 -2.51 13.09
C GLY A 143 10.74 -1.70 11.98
N PHE A 144 11.10 -1.91 10.71
CA PHE A 144 10.34 -1.33 9.60
C PHE A 144 8.97 -2.00 9.48
N ASP A 145 8.00 -1.24 8.96
CA ASP A 145 6.67 -1.73 8.61
C ASP A 145 6.40 -1.55 7.12
N TYR A 146 5.48 -2.37 6.58
CA TYR A 146 5.02 -2.21 5.21
C TYR A 146 4.23 -0.92 5.02
N HIS A 147 4.55 -0.16 3.98
CA HIS A 147 3.75 0.99 3.56
C HIS A 147 2.96 0.70 2.29
N HIS A 148 3.60 0.27 1.20
CA HIS A 148 2.88 -0.14 -0.01
C HIS A 148 3.77 -1.01 -0.89
N ALA A 149 3.19 -1.63 -1.92
CA ALA A 149 3.93 -2.36 -2.94
C ALA A 149 3.43 -1.98 -4.33
N GLU A 150 4.33 -2.04 -5.30
CA GLU A 150 4.02 -1.94 -6.72
C GLU A 150 4.71 -3.09 -7.47
N SER A 151 4.44 -3.20 -8.76
CA SER A 151 5.18 -4.14 -9.60
C SER A 151 6.68 -3.80 -9.54
N GLY A 152 7.48 -4.76 -9.08
CA GLY A 152 8.94 -4.63 -9.01
C GLY A 152 9.52 -4.11 -7.69
N TYR A 153 8.72 -3.69 -6.70
CA TYR A 153 9.27 -3.30 -5.39
C TYR A 153 8.24 -3.27 -4.25
N VAL A 154 8.76 -3.28 -3.02
CA VAL A 154 8.02 -2.94 -1.80
C VAL A 154 8.61 -1.70 -1.14
N MET A 155 7.75 -0.82 -0.63
CA MET A 155 8.12 0.33 0.18
C MET A 155 7.85 0.03 1.64
N LEU A 156 8.89 0.16 2.46
CA LEU A 156 8.83 0.04 3.91
C LEU A 156 9.11 1.40 4.55
N THR A 157 8.59 1.57 5.76
CA THR A 157 8.80 2.79 6.54
C THR A 157 9.19 2.51 7.98
N TYR A 158 9.96 3.41 8.57
CA TYR A 158 10.32 3.40 9.99
C TYR A 158 10.14 4.80 10.58
N TRP A 159 9.54 4.91 11.76
CA TRP A 159 9.42 6.16 12.50
C TRP A 159 10.45 6.18 13.63
N ILE A 160 11.42 7.09 13.55
CA ILE A 160 12.51 7.20 14.53
C ILE A 160 12.08 7.75 15.90
N PRO A 161 11.24 8.80 15.99
CA PRO A 161 10.81 9.34 17.27
C PRO A 161 9.93 8.37 18.06
N ASP A 162 9.96 8.48 19.38
CA ASP A 162 9.11 7.69 20.28
C ASP A 162 7.67 8.27 20.41
N ASP A 163 7.30 9.23 19.56
CA ASP A 163 5.99 9.89 19.53
C ASP A 163 5.05 9.30 18.46
N LEU A 164 3.89 9.93 18.26
CA LEU A 164 2.92 9.48 17.26
C LEU A 164 3.52 9.55 15.85
N CYS A 165 3.52 8.42 15.14
CA CYS A 165 3.96 8.35 13.75
C CYS A 165 3.13 9.30 12.87
N MET A 166 3.80 10.27 12.25
CA MET A 166 3.19 11.25 11.35
C MET A 166 3.40 10.92 9.87
N LEU A 167 3.89 9.71 9.56
CA LEU A 167 3.96 9.28 8.17
C LEU A 167 2.55 9.16 7.60
N PRO A 168 2.34 9.57 6.33
CA PRO A 168 1.06 9.36 5.68
C PRO A 168 0.76 7.87 5.63
N GLY A 169 -0.50 7.49 5.81
CA GLY A 169 -0.91 6.10 5.69
C GLY A 169 -0.81 5.60 4.25
N SER A 170 -0.75 4.26 4.10
CA SER A 170 -0.87 3.58 2.82
C SER A 170 -2.11 4.01 2.03
N PRO A 171 -2.09 4.01 0.69
CA PRO A 171 -3.29 4.24 -0.11
C PRO A 171 -4.39 3.25 0.30
N SER A 172 -5.50 3.77 0.83
CA SER A 172 -6.56 2.96 1.43
C SER A 172 -7.84 2.90 0.58
N HIS A 173 -8.02 3.83 -0.34
CA HIS A 173 -9.25 3.98 -1.11
C HIS A 173 -9.03 3.70 -2.59
N GLN A 174 -9.94 2.95 -3.18
CA GLN A 174 -10.09 2.83 -4.62
C GLN A 174 -11.16 3.83 -5.09
N ILE A 175 -10.84 4.63 -6.10
CA ILE A 175 -11.76 5.63 -6.64
C ILE A 175 -12.53 4.98 -7.78
N GLY A 176 -13.83 4.75 -7.57
CA GLY A 176 -14.78 4.35 -8.60
C GLY A 176 -15.37 5.58 -9.29
N ILE A 177 -15.69 5.43 -10.58
CA ILE A 177 -16.35 6.45 -11.38
C ILE A 177 -17.56 5.87 -12.09
N GLY A 178 -18.59 6.70 -12.25
CA GLY A 178 -19.76 6.42 -13.06
C GLY A 178 -20.06 7.60 -13.99
N ALA A 179 -20.26 7.33 -15.28
CA ALA A 179 -20.43 8.35 -16.29
C ALA A 179 -21.90 8.53 -16.68
N PHE A 180 -22.47 9.70 -16.39
CA PHE A 180 -23.80 10.06 -16.87
C PHE A 180 -23.69 10.83 -18.19
N VAL A 181 -23.86 10.12 -19.30
CA VAL A 181 -23.72 10.69 -20.66
C VAL A 181 -25.08 10.78 -21.32
N PHE A 182 -25.43 11.95 -21.88
CA PHE A 182 -26.67 12.14 -22.63
C PHE A 182 -26.45 12.92 -23.92
N ASN A 183 -27.32 12.68 -24.90
CA ASN A 183 -27.26 13.36 -26.20
C ASN A 183 -28.21 14.58 -26.26
N TYR A 184 -28.20 15.31 -27.38
CA TYR A 184 -29.08 16.47 -27.60
C TYR A 184 -30.58 16.13 -27.59
N LYS A 185 -30.95 14.86 -27.77
CA LYS A 185 -32.32 14.36 -27.68
C LYS A 185 -32.73 13.99 -26.25
N LYS A 186 -31.88 14.24 -25.26
CA LYS A 186 -32.08 13.88 -23.83
C LYS A 186 -32.20 12.37 -23.61
N GLU A 187 -31.54 11.57 -24.44
CA GLU A 187 -31.38 10.14 -24.24
C GLU A 187 -30.08 9.88 -23.48
N VAL A 188 -30.07 8.88 -22.60
CA VAL A 188 -28.92 8.56 -21.74
C VAL A 188 -28.22 7.30 -22.23
N LEU A 189 -26.89 7.34 -22.24
CA LEU A 189 -26.05 6.19 -22.54
C LEU A 189 -26.03 5.24 -21.34
N VAL A 190 -26.37 3.99 -21.60
CA VAL A 190 -26.36 2.91 -20.62
C VAL A 190 -25.71 1.68 -21.24
N VAL A 191 -25.10 0.87 -20.40
CA VAL A 191 -24.49 -0.40 -20.77
C VAL A 191 -25.21 -1.55 -20.08
N LYS A 192 -25.07 -2.73 -20.67
CA LYS A 192 -25.59 -3.97 -20.13
C LYS A 192 -24.50 -5.02 -20.24
N GLU A 193 -24.02 -5.50 -19.10
CA GLU A 193 -22.97 -6.51 -19.07
C GLU A 193 -23.51 -7.86 -19.58
N LYS A 194 -22.68 -8.55 -20.37
CA LYS A 194 -22.92 -9.94 -20.74
C LYS A 194 -22.40 -10.86 -19.63
N CYS A 195 -22.97 -10.76 -18.43
CA CYS A 195 -22.63 -11.64 -17.32
C CYS A 195 -23.53 -12.90 -17.31
N PRO A 196 -22.98 -14.12 -17.09
CA PRO A 196 -23.77 -15.34 -16.94
C PRO A 196 -24.52 -15.46 -15.61
N CYS A 197 -24.21 -14.60 -14.63
CA CYS A 197 -24.76 -14.60 -13.29
C CYS A 197 -26.00 -13.69 -13.15
N SER A 198 -26.67 -13.75 -11.99
CA SER A 198 -27.97 -13.15 -11.63
C SER A 198 -28.12 -11.63 -11.82
N CYS A 199 -27.07 -10.91 -12.25
CA CYS A 199 -27.13 -9.52 -12.68
C CYS A 199 -27.42 -9.36 -14.20
N SER A 200 -27.58 -10.47 -14.93
CA SER A 200 -27.96 -10.47 -16.34
C SER A 200 -29.32 -9.80 -16.53
N GLY A 201 -29.35 -8.67 -17.23
CA GLY A 201 -30.60 -7.95 -17.47
C GLY A 201 -30.56 -6.46 -17.21
N VAL A 202 -29.71 -6.04 -16.26
CA VAL A 202 -29.74 -4.69 -15.71
C VAL A 202 -28.96 -3.70 -16.59
N TRP A 203 -29.59 -2.55 -16.85
CA TRP A 203 -28.93 -1.41 -17.47
C TRP A 203 -28.28 -0.55 -16.39
N LYS A 204 -27.02 -0.22 -16.56
CA LYS A 204 -26.27 0.69 -15.68
C LYS A 204 -25.59 1.79 -16.49
N PHE A 205 -25.13 2.82 -15.79
CA PHE A 205 -24.21 3.78 -16.39
C PHE A 205 -22.86 3.12 -16.65
N PRO A 206 -22.09 3.61 -17.64
CA PRO A 206 -20.71 3.20 -17.77
C PRO A 206 -19.95 3.48 -16.48
N THR A 207 -19.22 2.49 -15.97
CA THR A 207 -18.58 2.57 -14.66
C THR A 207 -17.23 1.89 -14.68
N GLY A 208 -16.24 2.44 -13.97
CA GLY A 208 -15.00 1.74 -13.74
C GLY A 208 -14.19 2.36 -12.63
N TYR A 209 -12.88 2.11 -12.64
CA TYR A 209 -11.97 2.59 -11.61
C TYR A 209 -10.95 3.54 -12.21
N ILE A 210 -10.56 4.53 -11.41
CA ILE A 210 -9.45 5.42 -11.77
C ILE A 210 -8.14 4.67 -11.55
N ASN A 211 -7.30 4.67 -12.57
CA ASN A 211 -5.97 4.09 -12.48
C ASN A 211 -5.08 4.93 -11.57
N LYS A 212 -4.04 4.32 -11.02
CA LYS A 212 -3.06 5.06 -10.21
C LYS A 212 -2.46 6.18 -11.06
N SER A 213 -2.33 7.38 -10.48
CA SER A 213 -1.84 8.59 -11.17
C SER A 213 -2.65 9.04 -12.41
N GLU A 214 -3.88 8.52 -12.58
CA GLU A 214 -4.80 9.00 -13.61
C GLU A 214 -5.68 10.12 -13.09
N ASP A 215 -5.91 11.13 -13.92
CA ASP A 215 -6.89 12.18 -13.64
C ASP A 215 -8.32 11.63 -13.71
N ILE A 216 -9.18 12.06 -12.78
CA ILE A 216 -10.56 11.54 -12.64
C ILE A 216 -11.35 11.74 -13.94
N PHE A 217 -11.16 12.87 -14.62
CA PHE A 217 -11.90 13.18 -15.84
C PHE A 217 -11.39 12.37 -17.02
N SER A 218 -10.08 12.21 -17.12
CA SER A 218 -9.43 11.37 -18.11
C SER A 218 -9.87 9.91 -17.97
N GLY A 219 -9.92 9.40 -16.74
CA GLY A 219 -10.44 8.06 -16.45
C GLY A 219 -11.92 7.93 -16.81
N ALA A 220 -12.76 8.93 -16.53
CA ALA A 220 -14.18 8.90 -16.92
C ALA A 220 -14.38 8.80 -18.44
N VAL A 221 -13.60 9.57 -19.21
CA VAL A 221 -13.65 9.50 -20.68
C VAL A 221 -13.13 8.15 -21.18
N ARG A 222 -12.05 7.62 -20.57
CA ARG A 222 -11.50 6.31 -20.89
C ARG A 222 -12.53 5.20 -20.65
N GLU A 223 -13.17 5.14 -19.48
CA GLU A 223 -14.16 4.09 -19.15
C GLU A 223 -15.34 4.10 -20.12
N VAL A 224 -15.89 5.29 -20.46
CA VAL A 224 -16.96 5.37 -21.46
C VAL A 224 -16.49 4.83 -22.81
N LYS A 225 -15.28 5.18 -23.24
CA LYS A 225 -14.72 4.71 -24.51
C LYS A 225 -14.46 3.20 -24.50
N GLU A 226 -13.96 2.63 -23.42
CA GLU A 226 -13.67 1.20 -23.29
C GLU A 226 -14.95 0.35 -23.30
N GLU A 227 -15.99 0.79 -22.59
CA GLU A 227 -17.25 0.03 -22.52
C GLU A 227 -18.17 0.24 -23.73
N THR A 228 -18.13 1.42 -24.37
CA THR A 228 -19.12 1.81 -25.40
C THR A 228 -18.53 2.19 -26.75
N GLY A 229 -17.23 2.45 -26.84
CA GLY A 229 -16.55 2.96 -28.04
C GLY A 229 -16.73 4.46 -28.30
N VAL A 230 -17.46 5.19 -27.46
CA VAL A 230 -17.76 6.62 -27.65
C VAL A 230 -16.62 7.49 -27.12
N SER A 231 -16.06 8.39 -27.96
CA SER A 231 -14.93 9.26 -27.61
C SER A 231 -15.26 10.74 -27.44
N ASN A 232 -16.43 11.20 -27.90
CA ASN A 232 -16.80 12.62 -27.92
C ASN A 232 -17.68 12.98 -26.71
N VAL A 233 -17.15 12.76 -25.51
CA VAL A 233 -17.87 13.00 -24.24
C VAL A 233 -17.31 14.26 -23.58
N TYR A 234 -18.20 15.15 -23.16
CA TYR A 234 -17.85 16.33 -22.37
C TYR A 234 -18.38 16.14 -20.95
N LEU A 235 -17.53 16.32 -19.96
CA LEU A 235 -17.89 16.13 -18.57
C LEU A 235 -18.55 17.39 -17.99
N LEU A 236 -19.62 17.19 -17.22
CA LEU A 236 -20.42 18.27 -16.63
C LEU A 236 -20.33 18.34 -15.09
N ALA A 237 -20.19 17.19 -14.41
CA ALA A 237 -20.17 17.15 -12.94
C ALA A 237 -19.52 15.87 -12.41
N TYR A 238 -19.02 15.94 -11.18
CA TYR A 238 -18.49 14.82 -10.41
C TYR A 238 -19.03 14.90 -8.97
N HIS A 239 -19.29 13.75 -8.36
CA HIS A 239 -19.76 13.65 -6.98
C HIS A 239 -18.97 12.56 -6.24
N ASN A 240 -18.39 12.92 -5.10
CA ASN A 240 -17.79 11.98 -4.16
C ASN A 240 -18.75 11.67 -3.03
N HIS A 241 -18.92 10.38 -2.75
CA HIS A 241 -19.60 9.90 -1.55
C HIS A 241 -18.60 9.10 -0.73
N HIS A 242 -18.17 9.64 0.42
CA HIS A 242 -17.45 8.85 1.43
C HIS A 242 -18.48 8.09 2.26
N GLN A 243 -18.31 6.77 2.39
CA GLN A 243 -19.00 5.97 3.41
C GLN A 243 -18.13 5.86 4.65
#